data_AF-A0A0S4X732-F1
#
_entry.id   AF-A0A0S4X732-F1
#
_cell.length_a   1.000
_cell.length_b   1.000
_cell.length_c   1.000
_cell.angle_alpha   90.00
_cell.angle_beta   90.00
_cell.angle_gamma   90.00
#
_symmetry.space_group_name_H-M   'P 1'
#
loop_
_entity.id
_entity.type
_entity.pdbx_description
1 polymer ?
#
loop_
_entity_poly.entity_id
_entity_poly.type
_entity_poly.pdbx_seq_one_letter_code
_entity_poly.pdbx_strand_id
1 'polypeptide(L)' 'MPGPPASAPRRTTRRREANPARRFGQPAEFGAVCAFLCSRQAGYLNAQNILLDGGAYPGTF' A
#
# COMPACT_ATOMS: atom_id res chain seq x y z
N MET A 1 21.09 -30.45 5.98
CA MET A 1 20.89 -28.99 6.00
C MET A 1 19.97 -28.66 7.17
N PRO A 2 20.40 -27.88 8.18
CA PRO A 2 19.51 -27.43 9.23
C PRO A 2 18.44 -26.51 8.60
N GLY A 3 17.17 -26.73 8.93
CA GLY A 3 16.08 -25.86 8.47
C GLY A 3 16.23 -24.41 8.98
N PRO A 4 15.55 -23.43 8.36
CA PRO A 4 15.63 -22.04 8.79
C PRO A 4 15.17 -21.90 10.26
N PRO A 5 15.81 -21.00 11.04
CA PRO A 5 15.55 -20.86 12.47
C PRO A 5 14.10 -20.46 12.74
N ALA A 6 13.48 -21.10 13.73
CA ALA A 6 12.07 -20.93 14.13
C ALA A 6 11.69 -19.53 14.68
N SER A 7 12.62 -18.58 14.68
CA SER A 7 12.46 -17.22 15.23
C SER A 7 12.38 -16.12 14.17
N ALA A 8 12.55 -16.42 12.88
CA ALA A 8 12.52 -15.39 11.83
C ALA A 8 11.07 -14.98 11.51
N PRO A 9 10.69 -13.70 11.63
CA PRO A 9 9.34 -13.26 11.29
C PRO A 9 9.04 -13.61 9.84
N ARG A 10 7.87 -14.21 9.61
CA ARG A 10 7.39 -14.61 8.27
C ARG A 10 7.56 -13.41 7.33
N ARG A 11 7.94 -13.66 6.07
CA ARG A 11 8.21 -12.59 5.07
C ARG A 11 7.09 -11.54 4.99
N THR A 12 5.85 -11.96 5.21
CA THR A 12 4.67 -11.09 5.27
C THR A 12 4.72 -10.08 6.42
N THR A 13 5.19 -10.50 7.59
CA THR A 13 5.31 -9.67 8.79
C THR A 13 6.39 -8.61 8.59
N ARG A 14 7.58 -9.01 8.13
CA ARG A 14 8.66 -8.05 7.80
C ARG A 14 8.23 -7.00 6.79
N ARG A 15 7.47 -7.39 5.76
CA ARG A 15 6.97 -6.46 4.74
C ARG A 15 5.93 -5.48 5.28
N ARG A 16 5.06 -5.92 6.20
CA ARG A 16 4.11 -5.02 6.88
C ARG A 16 4.83 -4.01 7.76
N GLU A 17 5.83 -4.46 8.51
CA GLU A 17 6.60 -3.61 9.44
C GLU A 17 7.48 -2.57 8.70
N ALA A 18 8.02 -2.94 7.54
CA ALA A 18 8.84 -2.05 6.72
C ALA A 18 8.02 -0.95 5.99
N ASN A 19 6.70 -1.11 5.88
CA ASN A 19 5.83 -0.09 5.32
C ASN A 19 5.64 1.04 6.36
N PRO A 20 5.77 2.34 6.01
CA PRO A 20 5.56 3.42 6.97
C PRO A 20 4.18 3.42 7.64
N ALA A 21 3.14 3.00 6.91
CA ALA A 21 1.80 2.80 7.48
C ALA A 21 1.69 1.58 8.42
N ARG A 22 2.75 0.75 8.49
CA ARG A 22 2.88 -0.47 9.32
C ARG A 22 1.79 -1.51 9.13
N ARG A 23 1.12 -1.48 7.97
CA ARG A 23 0.03 -2.38 7.61
C ARG A 23 0.00 -2.59 6.11
N PHE A 24 -0.75 -3.59 5.67
CA PHE A 24 -1.16 -3.64 4.27
C PHE A 24 -2.43 -2.83 4.06
N GLY A 25 -2.59 -2.38 2.82
CA GLY A 25 -3.85 -1.85 2.33
C GLY A 25 -4.96 -2.90 2.41
N GLN A 26 -6.18 -2.42 2.59
CA GLN A 26 -7.42 -3.16 2.54
C GLN A 26 -8.09 -2.93 1.17
N PRO A 27 -8.82 -3.92 0.63
CA PRO A 27 -9.54 -3.71 -0.62
C PRO A 27 -10.55 -2.55 -0.58
N ALA A 28 -11.16 -2.31 0.58
CA ALA A 28 -12.18 -1.28 0.74
C ALA A 28 -11.64 0.16 0.58
N GLU A 29 -10.44 0.46 1.08
CA GLU A 29 -9.84 1.80 0.91
C GLU A 29 -9.39 2.06 -0.53
N PHE A 30 -8.90 1.03 -1.23
CA PHE A 30 -8.63 1.13 -2.66
C PHE A 30 -9.94 1.38 -3.44
N GLY A 31 -10.99 0.64 -3.12
CA GLY A 31 -12.32 0.82 -3.70
C GLY A 31 -12.89 2.22 -3.46
N ALA A 32 -12.69 2.78 -2.27
CA ALA A 32 -13.12 4.13 -1.94
C ALA A 32 -12.42 5.19 -2.80
N VAL A 33 -11.10 5.05 -3.04
CA VAL A 33 -10.38 5.95 -3.96
C VAL A 33 -10.85 5.79 -5.39
N CYS A 34 -11.08 4.57 -5.86
CA CYS A 34 -11.68 4.33 -7.18
C CYS A 34 -13.05 5.01 -7.31
N ALA A 35 -13.93 4.85 -6.33
CA ALA A 35 -15.24 5.49 -6.30
C ALA A 35 -15.14 7.02 -6.30
N PHE A 36 -14.19 7.59 -5.56
CA PHE A 36 -13.90 9.02 -5.59
C PHE A 36 -13.45 9.48 -6.99
N LEU A 37 -12.56 8.76 -7.65
CA LEU A 37 -12.08 9.09 -8.99
C LEU A 37 -13.21 9.06 -10.04
N CYS A 38 -14.21 8.19 -9.88
CA CYS A 38 -15.39 8.15 -10.73
C CYS A 38 -16.45 9.21 -10.38
N SER A 39 -16.26 9.97 -9.31
CA SER A 39 -17.23 10.94 -8.83
C SER A 39 -17.10 12.31 -9.50
N ARG A 40 -18.09 13.19 -9.30
CA ARG A 40 -18.04 14.57 -9.81
C ARG A 40 -16.95 15.40 -9.14
N GLN A 41 -16.55 15.03 -7.93
CA GLN A 41 -15.56 15.71 -7.12
C GLN A 41 -14.15 15.61 -7.72
N ALA A 42 -13.89 14.54 -8.50
CA ALA A 42 -12.63 14.35 -9.21
C ALA A 42 -12.64 14.96 -10.63
N GLY A 43 -13.61 15.82 -10.97
CA GLY A 43 -13.82 16.32 -12.34
C GLY A 43 -12.66 17.10 -12.96
N TYR A 44 -11.65 17.50 -12.19
CA TYR A 44 -10.43 18.16 -12.66
C TYR A 44 -9.15 17.32 -12.50
N LEU A 45 -9.29 16.05 -12.11
CA LEU A 45 -8.17 15.12 -11.94
C LEU A 45 -8.14 14.14 -13.11
N ASN A 46 -7.13 14.25 -13.98
CA ASN A 46 -6.93 13.35 -15.10
C ASN A 46 -5.44 13.03 -15.31
N ALA A 47 -5.16 11.90 -15.98
CA ALA A 47 -3.80 11.48 -16.34
C ALA A 47 -2.81 11.43 -15.16
N GLN A 48 -3.30 11.25 -13.94
CA GLN A 48 -2.47 11.15 -12.73
C GLN A 48 -2.25 9.69 -12.36
N ASN A 49 -1.03 9.38 -11.92
CA ASN A 49 -0.75 8.13 -11.20
C ASN A 49 -0.96 8.38 -9.71
N ILE A 50 -2.01 7.79 -9.14
CA ILE A 50 -2.31 7.89 -7.71
C ILE A 50 -1.72 6.66 -7.01
N LEU A 51 -0.69 6.86 -6.20
CA LEU A 51 -0.01 5.78 -5.48
C LEU A 51 -0.65 5.58 -4.09
N LEU A 52 -1.18 4.38 -3.84
CA LEU A 52 -1.73 3.97 -2.55
C LEU A 52 -0.89 2.84 -1.95
N ASP A 53 0.27 3.16 -1.39
CA ASP A 53 1.23 2.17 -0.93
C ASP A 53 1.60 2.29 0.56
N GLY A 54 0.95 3.19 1.29
CA GLY A 54 1.27 3.45 2.70
C GLY A 54 2.62 4.16 2.91
N GLY A 55 3.19 4.77 1.86
CA GLY A 55 4.48 5.46 1.89
C GLY A 55 5.67 4.52 1.63
N ALA A 56 5.44 3.35 1.04
CA ALA A 56 6.51 2.40 0.76
C ALA A 56 7.53 2.93 -0.27
N TYR A 57 7.08 3.77 -1.20
CA TYR A 57 7.92 4.47 -2.17
C TYR A 57 8.60 5.68 -1.50
N PRO A 58 9.94 5.72 -1.45
CA PRO A 58 10.68 6.78 -0.77
C PRO A 58 10.95 8.00 -1.66
N GLY A 59 10.57 7.94 -2.94
CA GLY A 59 10.78 9.04 -3.88
C GLY A 59 9.84 10.20 -3.60
N THR A 60 10.25 11.39 -4.03
CA THR A 60 9.47 12.60 -3.80
C THR A 60 8.26 12.70 -4.73
N PHE A 61 8.39 12.25 -5.99
CA PHE A 61 7.35 12.26 -7.04
C PHE A 61 7.49 11.06 -7.97
#